data_AF-A0A1F2YZI3-F1
#
_entry.id   AF-A0A1F2YZI3-F1
#
_cell.length_a   1.000
_cell.length_b   1.000
_cell.length_c   1.000
_cell.angle_alpha   90.00
_cell.angle_beta   90.00
_cell.angle_gamma   90.00
#
_symmetry.space_group_name_H-M   'P 1'
#
loop_
_entity.id
_entity.type
_entity.pdbx_description
1 polymer ?
#
loop_
_entity_poly.entity_id
_entity_poly.type
_entity_poly.pdbx_seq_one_letter_code
_entity_poly.pdbx_strand_id
1 'polypeptide(L)'
;MSKKGFNPLEKQSSTISNAQVLSLMAAYNFAVQTLAKPVEEKKSVGSAVRSAKRQFGEFAHISSTGESVFFQGRHVENKCPVSNIRVKLSNMVGIGELEALYKATGIPQLHPNPERRMA
;
A
#
# COMPACT_ATOMS: atom_id res chain seq x y z
N MET A 1 17.83 35.36 -23.08
CA MET A 1 18.14 34.26 -22.14
C MET A 1 16.93 34.05 -21.24
N SER A 2 16.01 33.16 -21.61
CA SER A 2 14.82 32.88 -20.80
C SER A 2 15.22 32.04 -19.60
N LYS A 3 15.16 32.63 -18.41
CA LYS A 3 15.31 31.92 -17.15
C LYS A 3 14.21 30.85 -17.12
N LYS A 4 14.61 29.58 -17.24
CA LYS A 4 13.75 28.42 -16.99
C LYS A 4 13.20 28.59 -15.58
N GLY A 5 11.94 29.00 -15.47
CA GLY A 5 11.25 29.12 -14.21
C GLY A 5 11.27 27.76 -13.53
N PHE A 6 11.84 27.71 -12.34
CA PHE A 6 11.66 26.56 -11.45
C PHE A 6 10.17 26.51 -11.13
N ASN A 7 9.44 25.53 -11.67
CA ASN A 7 8.04 25.31 -11.34
C ASN A 7 8.00 24.62 -9.96
N PRO A 8 7.48 25.25 -8.89
CA PRO A 8 7.38 24.61 -7.58
C PRO A 8 6.45 23.39 -7.58
N LEU A 9 5.67 23.22 -8.65
CA LEU A 9 4.75 22.11 -8.90
C LEU A 9 5.44 20.84 -9.43
N GLU A 10 6.71 20.90 -9.87
CA GLU A 10 7.36 19.76 -10.55
C GLU A 10 7.93 18.68 -9.61
N LYS A 11 7.94 18.89 -8.29
CA LYS A 11 8.51 17.91 -7.35
C LYS A 11 7.75 17.83 -6.02
N GLN A 12 6.44 17.63 -6.06
CA GLN A 12 5.78 17.05 -4.89
C GLN A 12 6.03 15.54 -4.92
N SER A 13 7.10 15.09 -4.25
CA SER A 13 7.27 13.69 -3.90
C SER A 13 6.27 13.32 -2.80
N SER A 14 4.99 13.20 -3.15
CA SER A 14 3.94 12.76 -2.23
C SER A 14 4.22 11.30 -1.88
N THR A 15 5.05 11.12 -0.87
CA THR A 15 5.39 9.84 -0.27
C THR A 15 4.77 9.84 1.10
N ILE A 16 4.02 8.79 1.42
CA ILE A 16 3.45 8.62 2.76
C ILE A 16 4.10 7.41 3.42
N SER A 17 4.12 7.41 4.75
CA SER A 17 4.67 6.29 5.49
C SER A 17 3.79 5.05 5.30
N ASN A 18 4.42 3.86 5.28
CA ASN A 18 3.65 2.62 5.24
C ASN A 18 2.74 2.46 6.47
N ALA A 19 3.15 2.93 7.65
CA ALA A 19 2.30 2.92 8.85
C ALA A 19 0.97 3.67 8.62
N GLN A 20 1.03 4.81 7.92
CA GLN A 20 -0.16 5.57 7.55
C GLN A 20 -1.02 4.83 6.53
N VAL A 21 -0.41 4.19 5.53
CA VAL A 21 -1.14 3.35 4.55
C VAL A 21 -1.89 2.22 5.25
N LEU A 22 -1.22 1.48 6.13
CA LEU A 22 -1.83 0.38 6.88
C LEU A 22 -2.97 0.87 7.77
N SER A 23 -2.80 2.04 8.41
CA SER A 23 -3.85 2.66 9.22
C SER A 23 -5.06 3.06 8.37
N LEU A 24 -4.85 3.62 7.17
CA LEU A 24 -5.92 3.93 6.22
C LEU A 24 -6.64 2.66 5.77
N MET A 25 -5.91 1.61 5.40
CA MET A 25 -6.50 0.33 5.01
C MET A 25 -7.43 -0.21 6.11
N ALA A 26 -6.97 -0.20 7.38
CA ALA A 26 -7.78 -0.61 8.52
C ALA A 26 -9.01 0.29 8.73
N ALA A 27 -8.85 1.61 8.65
CA ALA A 27 -9.94 2.58 8.80
C ALA A 27 -11.05 2.41 7.75
N TYR A 28 -10.68 1.96 6.54
CA TYR A 28 -11.61 1.67 5.45
C TYR A 28 -12.08 0.20 5.40
N ASN A 29 -11.87 -0.57 6.47
CA ASN A 29 -12.27 -1.98 6.60
C ASN A 29 -11.62 -2.93 5.58
N PHE A 30 -10.42 -2.61 5.10
CA PHE A 30 -9.60 -3.59 4.38
C PHE A 30 -8.92 -4.50 5.39
N ALA A 31 -9.07 -5.81 5.19
CA ALA A 31 -8.48 -6.84 6.03
C ALA A 31 -7.27 -7.46 5.32
N VAL A 32 -6.29 -7.90 6.12
CA VAL A 32 -5.20 -8.72 5.60
C VAL A 32 -5.80 -10.01 5.04
N GLN A 33 -5.43 -10.33 3.80
CA GLN A 33 -5.87 -11.56 3.16
C GLN A 33 -5.17 -12.75 3.82
N THR A 34 -5.91 -13.82 4.10
CA THR A 34 -5.37 -15.04 4.69
C THR A 34 -5.23 -16.14 3.64
N LEU A 35 -4.15 -16.92 3.71
CA LEU A 35 -3.93 -18.10 2.89
C LEU A 35 -4.33 -19.37 3.63
N ALA A 36 -4.68 -20.42 2.87
CA ALA A 36 -4.96 -21.75 3.43
C ALA A 36 -3.71 -22.43 4.01
N LYS A 37 -2.51 -22.01 3.58
CA LYS A 37 -1.23 -22.51 4.07
C LYS A 37 -0.32 -21.31 4.40
N PRO A 38 0.49 -21.39 5.47
CA PRO A 38 1.42 -20.33 5.81
C PRO A 38 2.48 -20.15 4.72
N VAL A 39 2.98 -18.93 4.57
CA VAL A 39 4.05 -18.62 3.61
C VAL A 39 5.34 -19.32 4.04
N GLU A 40 5.96 -20.04 3.09
CA GLU A 40 7.19 -20.78 3.32
C GLU A 40 8.39 -19.83 3.53
N GLU A 41 9.22 -20.14 4.52
CA GLU A 41 10.38 -19.33 4.87
C GLU A 41 11.62 -19.80 4.12
N LYS A 42 12.08 -19.01 3.13
CA LYS A 42 13.38 -19.26 2.49
C LYS A 42 14.51 -18.73 3.37
N LYS A 43 15.64 -19.46 3.44
CA LYS A 43 16.80 -19.11 4.30
C LYS A 43 17.29 -17.66 4.16
N SER A 44 17.26 -17.10 2.95
CA SER A 44 17.72 -15.73 2.68
C SER A 44 16.79 -14.63 3.19
N VAL A 45 15.48 -14.88 3.30
CA VAL A 45 14.44 -13.88 3.60
C VAL A 45 13.60 -14.24 4.84
N GLY A 46 13.93 -15.34 5.51
CA GLY A 46 13.17 -15.86 6.65
C GLY A 46 13.07 -14.89 7.83
N SER A 47 14.04 -13.97 8.01
CA SER A 47 13.90 -12.90 9.02
C SER A 47 12.76 -11.93 8.69
N ALA A 48 12.71 -11.45 7.44
CA ALA A 48 11.67 -10.53 6.98
C ALA A 48 10.28 -11.18 7.01
N VAL A 49 10.18 -12.42 6.52
CA VAL A 49 8.92 -13.20 6.54
C VAL A 49 8.45 -13.45 7.97
N ARG A 50 9.33 -13.83 8.91
CA ARG A 50 8.97 -14.02 10.33
C ARG A 50 8.52 -12.72 10.99
N SER A 51 9.19 -11.61 10.69
CA SER A 51 8.77 -10.29 11.19
C SER A 51 7.35 -9.94 10.72
N ALA A 52 7.07 -10.10 9.42
CA ALA A 52 5.76 -9.86 8.84
C ALA A 52 4.68 -10.80 9.44
N LYS A 53 4.99 -12.10 9.62
CA LYS A 53 4.07 -13.05 10.28
C LYS A 53 3.76 -12.65 11.72
N ARG A 54 4.74 -12.16 12.49
CA ARG A 54 4.51 -11.68 13.86
C ARG A 54 3.56 -10.47 13.90
N GLN A 55 3.61 -9.63 12.86
CA GLN A 55 2.78 -8.42 12.78
C GLN A 55 1.36 -8.71 12.27
N PHE A 56 1.22 -9.56 11.25
CA PHE A 56 -0.05 -9.75 10.52
C PHE A 56 -0.72 -11.11 10.73
N GLY A 57 -0.03 -12.04 11.40
CA GLY A 57 -0.48 -13.41 11.64
C GLY A 57 0.23 -14.45 10.75
N GLU A 58 0.23 -15.70 11.21
CA GLU A 58 0.93 -16.81 10.54
C GLU A 58 0.37 -17.13 9.15
N PHE A 59 -0.94 -16.99 8.99
CA PHE A 59 -1.67 -17.26 7.75
C PHE A 59 -1.83 -16.03 6.86
N ALA A 60 -1.21 -14.90 7.21
CA ALA A 60 -1.27 -13.70 6.39
C ALA A 60 -0.65 -13.97 5.00
N HIS A 61 -1.31 -13.46 3.96
CA HIS A 61 -0.77 -13.47 2.61
C HIS A 61 0.36 -12.44 2.55
N ILE A 62 1.58 -12.92 2.69
CA ILE A 62 2.82 -12.14 2.65
C ILE A 62 3.59 -12.53 1.39
N SER A 63 4.29 -11.58 0.77
CA SER A 63 5.16 -11.90 -0.37
C SER A 63 6.25 -12.89 0.03
N SER A 64 6.75 -13.66 -0.92
CA SER A 64 7.85 -14.61 -0.68
C SER A 64 9.13 -13.96 -0.16
N THR A 65 9.30 -12.65 -0.34
CA THR A 65 10.41 -11.84 0.19
C THR A 65 10.15 -11.27 1.58
N GLY A 66 8.91 -11.32 2.09
CA GLY A 66 8.54 -10.67 3.36
C GLY A 66 8.40 -9.15 3.28
N GLU A 67 8.50 -8.55 2.09
CA GLU A 67 8.52 -7.10 1.90
C GLU A 67 7.14 -6.51 1.56
N SER A 68 6.10 -7.35 1.47
CA SER A 68 4.75 -6.89 1.17
C SER A 68 3.72 -7.79 1.81
N VAL A 69 2.57 -7.23 2.13
CA VAL A 69 1.38 -7.94 2.62
C VAL A 69 0.22 -7.65 1.67
N PHE A 70 -0.69 -8.61 1.52
CA PHE A 70 -1.84 -8.49 0.65
C PHE A 70 -3.11 -8.26 1.46
N PHE A 71 -3.95 -7.36 0.97
CA PHE A 71 -5.23 -7.00 1.56
C PHE A 71 -6.39 -7.36 0.64
N GLN A 72 -7.56 -7.50 1.26
CA GLN A 72 -8.85 -7.64 0.61
C GLN A 72 -9.90 -6.79 1.32
N GLY A 73 -10.93 -6.40 0.60
CA GLY A 73 -12.00 -5.55 1.14
C GLY A 73 -13.01 -5.17 0.07
N ARG A 74 -13.64 -4.01 0.27
CA ARG A 74 -14.56 -3.42 -0.71
C ARG A 74 -14.00 -2.08 -1.16
N HIS A 75 -14.00 -1.85 -2.45
CA HIS A 75 -13.58 -0.57 -3.01
C HIS A 75 -14.49 0.55 -2.50
N VAL A 76 -13.90 1.63 -2.02
CA VAL A 76 -14.59 2.67 -1.24
C VAL A 76 -15.71 3.34 -2.05
N GLU A 77 -15.49 3.57 -3.34
CA GLU A 77 -16.45 4.27 -4.21
C GLU A 77 -17.54 3.34 -4.76
N ASN A 78 -17.18 2.36 -5.58
CA ASN A 78 -18.14 1.48 -6.26
C ASN A 78 -18.63 0.28 -5.41
N LYS A 79 -18.10 0.08 -4.19
CA LYS A 79 -18.44 -1.02 -3.26
C LYS A 79 -18.15 -2.44 -3.77
N CYS A 80 -17.49 -2.60 -4.92
CA CYS A 80 -17.13 -3.90 -5.45
C CYS A 80 -16.10 -4.61 -4.56
N PRO A 81 -16.18 -5.93 -4.40
CA PRO A 81 -15.16 -6.69 -3.69
C PRO A 81 -13.84 -6.62 -4.46
N VAL A 82 -12.76 -6.36 -3.73
CA VAL A 82 -11.39 -6.27 -4.26
C VAL A 82 -10.45 -7.07 -3.37
N SER A 83 -9.50 -7.77 -3.97
CA SER A 83 -8.56 -8.65 -3.29
C SER A 83 -7.18 -8.54 -3.93
N ASN A 84 -6.17 -9.20 -3.34
CA ASN A 84 -4.78 -9.17 -3.80
C ASN A 84 -4.20 -7.75 -3.87
N ILE A 85 -4.63 -6.85 -2.98
CA ILE A 85 -4.12 -5.49 -2.90
C ILE A 85 -2.78 -5.53 -2.19
N ARG A 86 -1.70 -5.34 -2.94
CA ARG A 86 -0.34 -5.42 -2.43
C ARG A 86 0.07 -4.11 -1.76
N VAL A 87 0.41 -4.17 -0.47
CA VAL A 87 1.01 -3.05 0.28
C VAL A 87 2.45 -3.42 0.64
N LYS A 88 3.41 -2.58 0.28
CA LYS A 88 4.82 -2.79 0.65
C LYS A 88 5.06 -2.41 2.10
N LEU A 89 5.89 -3.22 2.78
CA LEU A 89 6.31 -2.99 4.16
C LEU A 89 7.54 -2.08 4.28
N SER A 90 7.93 -1.41 3.19
CA SER A 90 9.00 -0.40 3.20
C SER A 90 8.62 0.80 4.05
N ASN A 91 9.59 1.57 4.53
CA ASN A 91 9.29 2.74 5.36
C ASN A 91 8.41 3.78 4.64
N MET A 92 8.62 3.94 3.34
CA MET A 92 7.93 4.91 2.50
C MET A 92 7.28 4.22 1.30
N VAL A 93 6.13 4.73 0.89
CA VAL A 93 5.39 4.30 -0.30
C VAL A 93 5.46 5.41 -1.35
N GLY A 94 5.91 5.05 -2.56
CA GLY A 94 6.10 5.99 -3.67
C GLY A 94 4.80 6.41 -4.35
N ILE A 95 4.85 7.49 -5.14
CA ILE A 95 3.69 8.03 -5.87
C ILE A 95 3.01 6.97 -6.75
N GLY A 96 3.77 6.22 -7.53
CA GLY A 96 3.19 5.19 -8.43
C GLY A 96 2.51 4.07 -7.66
N GLU A 97 2.99 3.75 -6.46
CA GLU A 97 2.37 2.75 -5.59
C GLU A 97 1.12 3.28 -4.92
N LEU A 98 1.13 4.55 -4.49
CA LEU A 98 -0.06 5.22 -3.98
C LEU A 98 -1.15 5.31 -5.04
N GLU A 99 -0.79 5.64 -6.28
CA GLU A 99 -1.73 5.66 -7.39
C GLU A 99 -2.32 4.26 -7.66
N ALA A 100 -1.50 3.22 -7.61
CA ALA A 100 -1.96 1.84 -7.75
C ALA A 100 -2.90 1.42 -6.60
N LEU A 101 -2.56 1.78 -5.36
CA LEU A 101 -3.39 1.53 -4.18
C LEU A 101 -4.71 2.31 -4.25
N TYR A 102 -4.66 3.58 -4.66
CA TYR A 102 -5.86 4.39 -4.88
C TYR A 102 -6.77 3.76 -5.93
N LYS A 103 -6.24 3.35 -7.08
CA LYS A 103 -7.04 2.69 -8.14
C LYS A 103 -7.65 1.36 -7.67
N ALA A 104 -6.94 0.63 -6.81
CA ALA A 104 -7.42 -0.66 -6.32
C ALA A 104 -8.43 -0.54 -5.17
N THR A 105 -8.30 0.48 -4.32
CA THR A 105 -9.07 0.60 -3.07
C THR A 105 -10.12 1.71 -3.12
N GLY A 106 -9.92 2.75 -3.93
CA GLY A 106 -10.72 3.96 -3.96
C GLY A 106 -10.53 4.88 -2.76
N ILE A 107 -9.54 4.64 -1.89
CA ILE A 107 -9.33 5.44 -0.67
C ILE A 107 -8.83 6.84 -1.04
N PRO A 108 -9.61 7.92 -0.82
CA PRO A 108 -9.26 9.25 -1.32
C PRO A 108 -7.92 9.79 -0.78
N GLN A 109 -7.52 9.42 0.42
CA GLN A 109 -6.28 9.86 1.07
C GLN A 109 -5.03 9.20 0.47
N LEU A 110 -5.20 8.13 -0.31
CA LEU A 110 -4.12 7.52 -1.09
C LEU A 110 -3.97 8.18 -2.46
N HIS A 111 -4.82 9.16 -2.80
CA HIS A 111 -4.71 9.86 -4.06
C HIS A 111 -3.41 10.67 -4.11
N PRO A 112 -2.56 10.50 -5.14
CA PRO A 112 -1.25 11.15 -5.22
C PRO A 112 -1.33 12.69 -5.35
N ASN A 113 -2.51 13.23 -5.69
CA ASN A 113 -2.77 14.67 -5.76
C ASN A 113 -4.18 15.02 -5.21
N PRO A 114 -4.33 15.21 -3.90
CA PRO A 114 -5.65 15.43 -3.28
C PRO A 114 -6.34 16.74 -3.73
N GLU A 115 -5.60 17.70 -4.27
CA GLU A 115 -6.14 19.01 -4.69
C GLU A 115 -6.94 18.96 -6.00
N ARG A 116 -6.79 17.91 -6.82
CA ARG A 116 -7.50 17.77 -8.11
C ARG A 116 -8.98 17.38 -8.02
N ARG A 117 -9.54 17.24 -6.81
CA ARG A 117 -10.96 16.89 -6.62
C ARG A 117 -11.88 18.06 -6.27
N MET A 118 -11.35 19.28 -6.10
CA MET A 118 -12.15 20.48 -5.84
C MET A 118 -12.34 21.38 -7.08
N ALA A 119 -12.16 20.84 -8.29
CA ALA A 119 -12.42 21.54 -9.55
C ALA A 119 -13.60 20.92 -10.29
#